data_AF-A0A6I5RQF5-F1
#
_entry.id   AF-A0A6I5RQF5-F1
#
_cell.length_a   1.000
_cell.length_b   1.000
_cell.length_c   1.000
_cell.angle_alpha   90.00
_cell.angle_beta   90.00
_cell.angle_gamma   90.00
#
_symmetry.space_group_name_H-M   'P 1'
#
loop_
_entity.id
_entity.type
_entity.pdbx_description
1 polymer ?
#
loop_
_entity_poly.entity_id
_entity_poly.type
_entity_poly.pdbx_seq_one_letter_code
_entity_poly.pdbx_strand_id
1 'polypeptide(L)'
;MTPVISEEHFIGLLDTLFLRGHEAYQAYLKNGRIYLYAKIIKTNNEKTLALILDHCHLLPQIQQKNLMKLVLHLDVWTCQWNDLRDRNNPCLTDEFVFETAVNFPKEAMASLEGYFASKRSN
;
A
#
# COMPACT_ATOMS: atom_id res chain seq x y z
N MET A 1 -0.92 25.52 -13.28
CA MET A 1 -0.29 25.50 -11.94
C MET A 1 -0.77 24.25 -11.26
N THR A 2 0.09 23.24 -11.08
CA THR A 2 -0.27 22.05 -10.30
C THR A 2 -0.37 22.50 -8.84
N PRO A 3 -1.47 22.23 -8.12
CA PRO A 3 -1.57 22.62 -6.72
C PRO A 3 -0.45 21.96 -5.92
N VAL A 4 0.27 22.76 -5.11
CA VAL A 4 1.26 22.25 -4.17
C VAL A 4 0.49 21.50 -3.09
N ILE A 5 0.71 20.18 -2.99
CA ILE A 5 0.07 19.36 -1.96
C ILE A 5 0.72 19.69 -0.61
N SER A 6 -0.08 19.95 0.43
CA SER A 6 0.43 20.15 1.79
C SER A 6 0.76 18.82 2.47
N GLU A 7 1.57 18.84 3.53
CA GLU A 7 1.84 17.67 4.37
C GLU A 7 0.53 17.03 4.87
N GLU A 8 -0.39 17.84 5.41
CA GLU A 8 -1.69 17.37 5.90
C GLU A 8 -2.53 16.71 4.80
N HIS A 9 -2.57 17.31 3.61
CA HIS A 9 -3.29 16.74 2.48
C HIS A 9 -2.66 15.42 2.02
N PHE A 10 -1.33 15.34 1.96
CA PHE A 10 -0.62 14.11 1.65
C PHE A 10 -0.91 13.00 2.67
N ILE A 11 -0.87 13.33 3.98
CA ILE A 11 -1.22 12.38 5.05
C ILE A 11 -2.66 11.90 4.89
N GLY A 12 -3.61 12.80 4.64
CA GLY A 12 -5.02 12.43 4.46
C GLY A 12 -5.25 11.48 3.28
N LEU A 13 -4.59 11.74 2.15
CA LEU A 13 -4.63 10.85 0.99
C LEU A 13 -4.01 9.48 1.28
N LEU A 14 -2.86 9.46 1.96
CA LEU A 14 -2.14 8.23 2.27
C LEU A 14 -2.89 7.37 3.30
N ASP A 15 -3.46 7.98 4.35
CA ASP A 15 -4.31 7.32 5.34
C ASP A 15 -5.56 6.69 4.67
N THR A 16 -6.17 7.41 3.72
CA THR A 16 -7.29 6.89 2.92
C THR A 16 -6.90 5.65 2.11
N LEU A 17 -5.72 5.65 1.51
CA LEU A 17 -5.21 4.49 0.77
C LEU A 17 -4.87 3.32 1.69
N PHE A 18 -4.36 3.57 2.90
CA PHE A 18 -4.12 2.53 3.90
C PHE A 18 -5.43 1.88 4.36
N LEU A 19 -6.46 2.69 4.67
CA LEU A 19 -7.78 2.19 5.03
C LEU A 19 -8.38 1.36 3.88
N ARG A 20 -8.34 1.87 2.65
CA ARG A 20 -8.82 1.13 1.47
C ARG A 20 -8.06 -0.19 1.27
N GLY A 21 -6.75 -0.19 1.49
CA GLY A 21 -5.91 -1.38 1.41
C GLY A 21 -6.30 -2.42 2.46
N HIS A 22 -6.58 -1.99 3.68
CA HIS A 22 -7.08 -2.85 4.75
C HIS A 22 -8.42 -3.50 4.36
N GLU A 23 -9.40 -2.71 3.93
CA GLU A 23 -10.71 -3.23 3.51
C GLU A 23 -10.60 -4.23 2.35
N ALA A 24 -9.77 -3.92 1.34
CA ALA A 24 -9.54 -4.81 0.22
C ALA A 24 -8.89 -6.14 0.66
N TYR A 25 -7.97 -6.09 1.62
CA TYR A 25 -7.33 -7.28 2.16
C TYR A 25 -8.30 -8.13 3.00
N GLN A 26 -9.15 -7.51 3.83
CA GLN A 26 -10.20 -8.22 4.56
C GLN A 26 -11.18 -8.90 3.59
N ALA A 27 -11.59 -8.20 2.53
CA ALA A 27 -12.45 -8.78 1.50
C ALA A 27 -11.76 -9.96 0.78
N TYR A 28 -10.47 -9.85 0.46
CA TYR A 28 -9.68 -10.93 -0.12
C TYR A 28 -9.67 -12.18 0.78
N LEU A 29 -9.40 -12.02 2.08
CA LEU A 29 -9.41 -13.13 3.04
C LEU A 29 -10.81 -13.77 3.18
N LYS A 30 -11.85 -12.96 3.27
CA LYS A 30 -13.24 -13.42 3.47
C LYS A 30 -13.81 -14.16 2.26
N ASN A 31 -13.36 -13.82 1.05
CA ASN A 31 -13.92 -14.33 -0.20
C ASN A 31 -12.99 -15.35 -0.88
N GLY A 32 -12.29 -16.19 -0.10
CA GLY A 32 -11.52 -17.31 -0.65
C GLY A 32 -10.29 -16.89 -1.46
N ARG A 33 -9.75 -15.68 -1.21
CA ARG A 33 -8.49 -15.22 -1.80
C ARG A 33 -8.50 -15.18 -3.34
N ILE A 34 -9.64 -14.82 -3.92
CA ILE A 34 -9.79 -14.80 -5.38
C ILE A 34 -9.09 -13.61 -6.04
N TYR A 35 -8.75 -13.79 -7.31
CA TYR A 35 -8.01 -12.85 -8.14
C TYR A 35 -8.65 -11.45 -8.21
N LEU A 36 -9.98 -11.36 -8.19
CA LEU A 36 -10.69 -10.08 -8.15
C LEU A 36 -10.20 -9.17 -7.02
N TYR A 37 -10.18 -9.68 -5.79
CA TYR A 37 -9.76 -8.88 -4.64
C TYR A 37 -8.24 -8.67 -4.62
N ALA A 38 -7.44 -9.66 -5.06
CA ALA A 38 -6.01 -9.50 -5.23
C ALA A 38 -5.67 -8.36 -6.22
N LYS A 39 -6.45 -8.22 -7.30
CA LYS A 39 -6.32 -7.11 -8.28
C LYS A 39 -6.70 -5.76 -7.68
N ILE A 40 -7.71 -5.70 -6.81
CA ILE A 40 -8.09 -4.49 -6.08
C ILE A 40 -6.97 -4.06 -5.11
N ILE A 41 -6.37 -5.01 -4.41
CA ILE A 41 -5.19 -4.78 -3.54
C ILE A 41 -4.02 -4.24 -4.36
N LYS A 42 -3.69 -4.88 -5.49
CA LYS A 42 -2.63 -4.38 -6.38
C LYS A 42 -2.86 -2.94 -6.81
N THR A 43 -4.08 -2.64 -7.26
CA THR A 43 -4.46 -1.28 -7.66
C THR A 43 -4.31 -0.28 -6.50
N ASN A 44 -4.59 -0.72 -5.26
CA ASN A 44 -4.33 0.11 -4.08
C ASN A 44 -2.85 0.36 -3.88
N ASN A 45 -2.04 -0.70 -3.93
CA ASN A 45 -0.61 -0.67 -3.71
C ASN A 45 0.10 0.23 -4.74
N GLU A 46 -0.30 0.17 -6.01
CA GLU A 46 0.24 1.04 -7.07
C GLU A 46 -0.06 2.52 -6.81
N LYS A 47 -1.28 2.84 -6.35
CA LYS A 47 -1.66 4.21 -5.97
C LYS A 47 -0.88 4.69 -4.75
N THR A 48 -0.74 3.84 -3.75
CA THR A 48 0.06 4.12 -2.54
C THR A 48 1.50 4.38 -2.90
N LEU A 49 2.10 3.53 -3.73
CA LEU A 49 3.48 3.65 -4.18
C LEU A 49 3.70 4.97 -4.93
N ALA A 50 2.86 5.29 -5.91
CA ALA A 50 2.94 6.55 -6.65
C ALA A 50 2.86 7.77 -5.72
N LEU A 51 1.86 7.79 -4.82
CA LEU A 51 1.67 8.91 -3.89
C LEU A 51 2.87 9.09 -2.95
N ILE A 52 3.46 7.98 -2.46
CA ILE A 52 4.66 8.03 -1.61
C ILE A 52 5.85 8.60 -2.38
N LEU A 53 6.11 8.11 -3.60
CA LEU A 53 7.26 8.55 -4.38
C LEU A 53 7.18 10.03 -4.74
N ASP A 54 5.98 10.53 -5.04
CA ASP A 54 5.76 11.93 -5.41
C ASP A 54 5.90 12.90 -4.22
N HIS A 55 5.55 12.44 -3.00
CA HIS A 55 5.31 13.36 -1.88
C HIS A 55 5.98 12.98 -0.56
N CYS A 56 6.76 11.90 -0.47
CA CYS A 56 7.40 11.48 0.77
C CYS A 56 8.28 12.56 1.40
N HIS A 57 8.89 13.42 0.58
CA HIS A 57 9.75 14.53 1.02
C HIS A 57 9.03 15.54 1.92
N LEU A 58 7.70 15.56 1.93
CA LEU A 58 6.89 16.41 2.81
C LEU A 58 6.91 15.93 4.27
N LEU A 59 7.31 14.69 4.55
CA LEU A 59 7.35 14.17 5.92
C LEU A 59 8.73 14.36 6.56
N PRO A 60 8.82 14.32 7.90
CA PRO A 60 10.09 14.24 8.61
C PRO A 60 10.94 13.04 8.17
N GLN A 61 12.27 13.18 8.23
CA GLN A 61 13.22 12.18 7.74
C GLN A 61 13.00 10.77 8.30
N ILE A 62 12.57 10.65 9.56
CA ILE A 62 12.24 9.35 10.17
C ILE A 62 11.08 8.67 9.44
N GLN A 63 10.05 9.42 9.08
CA GLN A 63 8.89 8.88 8.37
C GLN A 63 9.17 8.63 6.89
N GLN A 64 10.05 9.41 6.27
CA GLN A 64 10.57 9.09 4.94
C GLN A 64 11.24 7.70 4.93
N LYS A 65 12.11 7.41 5.91
CA LYS A 65 12.75 6.09 6.03
C LYS A 65 11.73 4.96 6.26
N ASN A 66 10.68 5.21 7.05
CA ASN A 66 9.60 4.25 7.25
C ASN A 66 8.81 4.00 5.96
N LEU A 67 8.49 5.04 5.19
CA LEU A 67 7.85 4.90 3.89
C LEU A 67 8.73 4.14 2.89
N MET A 68 10.06 4.33 2.90
CA MET A 68 10.94 3.56 2.01
C MET A 68 10.94 2.06 2.31
N LYS A 69 10.75 1.65 3.58
CA LYS A 69 10.55 0.23 3.92
C LYS A 69 9.25 -0.30 3.32
N LEU A 70 8.18 0.50 3.31
CA LEU A 70 6.92 0.15 2.66
C LEU A 70 7.07 0.09 1.14
N VAL A 71 7.75 1.05 0.52
CA VAL A 71 8.06 1.04 -0.92
C VAL A 71 8.72 -0.26 -1.34
N LEU A 72 9.80 -0.65 -0.66
CA LEU A 72 10.50 -1.91 -0.94
C LEU A 72 9.56 -3.12 -0.85
N HIS A 73 8.70 -3.16 0.17
CA HIS A 73 7.72 -4.23 0.31
C HIS A 73 6.73 -4.27 -0.86
N LEU A 74 6.18 -3.11 -1.26
CA LEU A 74 5.21 -2.99 -2.35
C LEU A 74 5.83 -3.32 -3.71
N ASP A 75 7.07 -2.94 -3.96
CA ASP A 75 7.79 -3.25 -5.19
C ASP A 75 7.98 -4.76 -5.35
N VAL A 76 8.51 -5.43 -4.32
CA VAL A 76 8.70 -6.88 -4.34
C VAL A 76 7.35 -7.61 -4.50
N TRP A 77 6.34 -7.20 -3.73
CA TRP A 77 5.01 -7.78 -3.81
C TRP A 77 4.41 -7.62 -5.22
N THR A 78 4.57 -6.45 -5.85
CA THR A 78 4.05 -6.16 -7.19
C THR A 78 4.74 -6.99 -8.27
N CYS A 79 6.06 -7.16 -8.16
CA CYS A 79 6.83 -8.03 -9.06
C CYS A 79 6.33 -9.49 -8.98
N GLN A 80 6.18 -10.03 -7.78
CA GLN A 80 5.70 -11.40 -7.57
C GLN A 80 4.26 -11.58 -8.05
N TRP A 81 3.39 -10.59 -7.82
CA TRP A 81 2.01 -10.60 -8.30
C TRP A 81 1.96 -10.64 -9.84
N ASN A 82 2.74 -9.80 -10.52
CA ASN A 82 2.77 -9.75 -11.98
C ASN A 82 3.26 -11.07 -12.57
N ASP A 83 4.35 -11.61 -12.02
CA ASP A 83 4.91 -12.90 -12.45
C ASP A 83 3.87 -14.04 -12.31
N LEU A 84 3.17 -14.14 -11.17
CA LEU A 84 2.12 -15.14 -10.99
C LEU A 84 0.96 -14.94 -11.98
N ARG A 85 0.50 -13.70 -12.15
CA ARG A 85 -0.59 -13.35 -13.06
C ARG A 85 -0.26 -13.71 -14.50
N ASP A 86 0.96 -13.42 -14.95
CA ASP A 86 1.39 -13.66 -16.32
C ASP A 86 1.59 -15.15 -16.60
N ARG A 87 2.05 -15.93 -15.61
CA ARG A 87 2.18 -17.39 -15.73
C ARG A 87 0.83 -18.10 -15.77
N ASN A 88 -0.12 -17.67 -14.93
CA ASN A 88 -1.36 -18.44 -14.69
C ASN A 88 -2.58 -17.90 -15.45
N ASN A 89 -2.55 -16.64 -15.90
CA ASN A 89 -3.67 -15.96 -16.56
C ASN A 89 -5.05 -16.20 -15.89
N PRO A 90 -5.20 -15.88 -14.60
CA PRO A 90 -6.38 -16.25 -13.81
C PRO A 90 -7.65 -15.50 -14.22
N CYS A 91 -8.79 -16.18 -14.11
CA CYS A 91 -10.11 -15.57 -14.11
C CYS A 91 -10.37 -14.86 -12.77
N LEU A 92 -11.34 -13.94 -12.73
CA LEU A 92 -11.62 -13.11 -11.55
C LEU A 92 -11.99 -13.92 -10.29
N THR A 93 -12.57 -15.10 -10.48
CA THR A 93 -13.03 -16.00 -9.41
C THR A 93 -11.99 -17.05 -9.03
N ASP A 94 -10.87 -17.13 -9.75
CA ASP A 94 -9.84 -18.13 -9.46
C ASP A 94 -9.09 -17.73 -8.18
N GLU A 95 -8.70 -18.73 -7.40
CA GLU A 95 -7.81 -18.52 -6.26
C GLU A 95 -6.49 -17.90 -6.74
N PHE A 96 -6.02 -16.88 -6.03
CA PHE A 96 -4.81 -16.15 -6.39
C PHE A 96 -3.95 -15.89 -5.15
N VAL A 97 -3.07 -16.84 -4.84
CA VAL A 97 -2.22 -16.83 -3.65
C VAL A 97 -0.76 -16.98 -4.06
N PHE A 98 0.13 -16.20 -3.44
CA PHE A 98 1.59 -16.35 -3.58
C PHE A 98 2.29 -16.04 -2.27
N GLU A 99 3.48 -16.62 -2.08
CA GLU A 99 4.34 -16.32 -0.95
C GLU A 99 5.15 -15.05 -1.22
N THR A 100 5.02 -14.06 -0.33
CA THR A 100 5.84 -12.85 -0.42
C THR A 100 7.21 -13.10 0.19
N ALA A 101 8.28 -12.82 -0.56
CA ALA A 101 9.66 -13.03 -0.09
C ALA A 101 10.08 -12.04 1.01
N VAL A 102 9.35 -10.92 1.15
CA VAL A 102 9.61 -9.86 2.11
C VAL A 102 8.44 -9.69 3.07
N ASN A 103 8.75 -9.58 4.35
CA ASN A 103 7.74 -9.34 5.38
C ASN A 103 7.16 -7.93 5.28
N PHE A 104 5.88 -7.80 5.61
CA PHE A 104 5.25 -6.50 5.79
C PHE A 104 5.95 -5.71 6.91
N PRO A 105 6.32 -4.43 6.71
CA PRO A 105 7.17 -3.69 7.63
C PRO A 105 6.36 -3.14 8.82
N LYS A 106 5.91 -4.02 9.72
CA LYS A 106 4.99 -3.72 10.84
C LYS A 106 5.44 -2.54 11.71
N GLU A 107 6.71 -2.50 12.10
CA GLU A 107 7.25 -1.43 12.95
C GLU A 107 7.24 -0.07 12.24
N ALA A 108 7.56 -0.05 10.95
CA ALA A 108 7.53 1.17 10.15
C ALA A 108 6.10 1.70 10.02
N MET A 109 5.14 0.80 9.81
CA MET A 109 3.72 1.15 9.73
C MET A 109 3.17 1.66 11.05
N ALA A 110 3.49 1.01 12.17
CA ALA A 110 3.09 1.50 13.49
C ALA A 110 3.65 2.91 13.78
N SER A 111 4.89 3.18 13.36
CA SER A 111 5.48 4.52 13.49
C SER A 111 4.78 5.57 12.61
N LEU A 112 4.38 5.21 11.39
CA LEU A 112 3.62 6.07 10.49
C LEU A 112 2.21 6.36 11.02
N GLU A 113 1.51 5.33 11.51
CA GLU A 113 0.18 5.44 12.10
C GLU A 113 0.19 6.36 13.32
N GLY A 114 1.16 6.20 14.22
CA GLY A 114 1.34 7.09 15.36
C GLY A 114 1.61 8.54 14.94
N TYR A 115 2.41 8.73 13.88
CA TYR A 115 2.64 10.06 13.32
C TYR A 115 1.37 10.67 12.72
N PHE A 116 0.60 9.93 11.93
CA PHE A 116 -0.65 10.39 11.32
C PHE A 116 -1.70 10.72 12.38
N ALA A 117 -1.78 9.93 13.45
CA ALA A 117 -2.64 10.22 14.58
C ALA A 117 -2.26 11.55 15.26
N SER A 118 -0.96 11.80 15.48
CA SER A 118 -0.49 13.07 16.07
C SER A 118 -0.81 14.32 15.23
N LYS A 119 -0.98 14.15 13.91
CA LYS A 119 -1.32 15.23 12.97
C LYS A 119 -2.81 15.50 12.86
N ARG A 120 -3.66 14.57 13.29
CA ARG A 120 -5.13 14.73 13.34
C ARG A 120 -5.64 15.37 14.61
N SER A 121 -4.84 15.35 15.68
CA SER A 121 -5.20 15.86 17.01
C SER A 121 -4.75 17.29 17.28
N ASN A 122 -4.14 17.95 16.29
CA ASN A 122 -3.77 19.37 16.29
C ASN A 122 -4.64 20.12 15.29
#